data_AF-A0A8C6KYZ7-F1
#
_entry.id   AF-A0A8C6KYZ7-F1
#
_cell.length_a   1.000
_cell.length_b   1.000
_cell.length_c   1.000
_cell.angle_alpha   90.00
_cell.angle_beta   90.00
_cell.angle_gamma   90.00
#
_symmetry.space_group_name_H-M   'P 1'
#
loop_
_entity.id
_entity.type
_entity.pdbx_description
1 polymer ?
#
loop_
_entity_poly.entity_id
_entity_poly.type
_entity_poly.pdbx_seq_one_letter_code
_entity_poly.pdbx_strand_id
1 'polypeptide(L)'
;GPVGLKGKAGATCDCGRYRKVVGQLDVNVEKLRKTVRFVKNVVLGLRETEERFYLLVKESRKYRDASLNCRLRGGTLAMPKTSSLNSLLLDYISQAGLTGVYVGVQVQSKDLVSVKRLKLFPTTNSSCVELLSTGTWGHVECETALFFICEFPKSRRRGGGGGGRGSLVSLS
;
A
#
# COMPACT_ATOMS: atom_id res chain seq x y z
N GLY A 1 13.33 2.30 28.12
CA GLY A 1 13.08 3.74 27.90
C GLY A 1 13.75 4.55 29.01
N PRO A 2 14.08 5.83 28.79
CA PRO A 2 14.71 6.68 29.80
C PRO A 2 13.81 6.89 31.02
N VAL A 3 14.42 7.17 32.17
CA VAL A 3 13.72 7.44 33.43
C VAL A 3 12.99 8.78 33.31
N GLY A 4 11.67 8.78 33.58
CA GLY A 4 10.84 9.98 33.51
C GLY A 4 11.22 11.03 34.54
N LEU A 5 10.90 12.30 34.24
CA LEU A 5 11.17 13.44 35.11
C LEU A 5 10.52 13.26 36.50
N LYS A 6 11.25 13.61 37.54
CA LYS A 6 10.80 13.48 38.94
C LYS A 6 9.68 14.49 39.23
N GLY A 7 8.51 14.02 39.64
CA GLY A 7 7.36 14.87 39.97
C GLY A 7 7.56 15.71 41.24
N LYS A 8 6.78 16.81 41.38
CA LYS A 8 6.80 17.70 42.55
C LYS A 8 6.25 17.02 43.81
N ALA A 9 6.79 17.38 44.98
CA ALA A 9 6.31 16.89 46.27
C ALA A 9 4.84 17.30 46.50
N GLY A 10 3.99 16.34 46.88
CA GLY A 10 2.55 16.54 47.10
C GLY A 10 1.63 16.18 45.93
N ALA A 11 2.17 15.85 44.75
CA ALA A 11 1.38 15.33 43.63
C ALA A 11 1.13 13.81 43.77
N THR A 12 -0.08 13.34 43.47
CA THR A 12 -0.44 11.92 43.51
C THR A 12 0.40 11.13 42.50
N CYS A 13 1.13 10.13 42.99
CA CYS A 13 2.02 9.31 42.16
C CYS A 13 1.23 8.17 41.49
N ASP A 14 0.57 8.47 40.38
CA ASP A 14 -0.18 7.48 39.57
C ASP A 14 0.73 6.59 38.70
N CYS A 15 2.06 6.68 38.85
CA CYS A 15 3.05 5.92 38.08
C CYS A 15 2.77 4.41 38.07
N GLY A 16 2.30 3.83 39.19
CA GLY A 16 1.93 2.42 39.28
C GLY A 16 0.67 2.07 38.46
N ARG A 17 -0.32 2.97 38.44
CA ARG A 17 -1.54 2.84 37.63
C ARG A 17 -1.25 3.00 36.15
N TYR A 18 -0.48 4.03 35.77
CA TYR A 18 -0.05 4.25 34.38
C TYR A 18 0.83 3.10 33.87
N ARG A 19 1.75 2.57 34.68
CA ARG A 19 2.58 1.42 34.30
C ARG A 19 1.73 0.19 33.94
N LYS A 20 0.66 -0.08 34.70
CA LYS A 20 -0.27 -1.18 34.39
C LYS A 20 -0.99 -0.96 33.05
N VAL A 21 -1.49 0.26 32.80
CA VAL A 21 -2.20 0.59 31.56
C VAL A 21 -1.27 0.53 30.34
N VAL A 22 -0.08 1.11 30.43
CA VAL A 22 0.92 1.07 29.35
C VAL A 22 1.39 -0.36 29.09
N GLY A 23 1.64 -1.15 30.14
CA GLY A 23 2.00 -2.55 29.99
C GLY A 23 0.92 -3.38 29.29
N GLN A 24 -0.36 -3.15 29.63
CA GLN A 24 -1.47 -3.80 28.94
C GLN A 24 -1.58 -3.36 27.48
N LEU A 25 -1.34 -2.07 27.20
CA LEU A 25 -1.34 -1.54 25.84
C LEU A 25 -0.22 -2.15 25.00
N ASP A 26 0.99 -2.31 25.54
CA ASP A 26 2.13 -2.92 24.83
C ASP A 26 1.82 -4.37 24.45
N VAL A 27 1.25 -5.16 25.37
CA VAL A 27 0.80 -6.53 25.09
C VAL A 27 -0.26 -6.55 23.98
N ASN A 28 -1.23 -5.64 24.05
CA ASN A 28 -2.29 -5.55 23.04
C ASN A 28 -1.76 -5.13 21.68
N VAL A 29 -0.82 -4.19 21.61
CA VAL A 29 -0.17 -3.76 20.36
C VAL A 29 0.64 -4.90 19.75
N GLU A 30 1.36 -5.68 20.55
CA GLU A 30 2.13 -6.82 20.07
C GLU A 30 1.21 -7.93 19.55
N LYS A 31 0.12 -8.24 20.28
CA LYS A 31 -0.90 -9.18 19.82
C LYS A 31 -1.52 -8.72 18.50
N LEU A 32 -1.88 -7.44 18.40
CA LEU A 32 -2.43 -6.85 17.18
C LEU A 32 -1.45 -6.94 16.01
N ARG A 33 -0.16 -6.65 16.22
CA ARG A 33 0.87 -6.76 15.17
C ARG A 33 0.99 -8.16 14.62
N LYS A 34 0.95 -9.19 15.49
CA LYS A 34 0.97 -10.60 15.06
C LYS A 34 -0.27 -10.95 14.23
N THR A 35 -1.46 -10.55 14.68
CA THR A 35 -2.71 -10.76 13.92
C THR A 35 -2.68 -10.06 12.57
N VAL A 36 -2.22 -8.80 12.51
CA VAL A 36 -2.08 -8.06 11.25
C VAL A 36 -1.09 -8.75 10.30
N ARG A 37 0.03 -9.27 10.81
CA ARG A 37 1.00 -10.02 9.99
C ARG A 37 0.37 -11.30 9.41
N PHE A 38 -0.40 -12.03 10.22
CA PHE A 38 -1.11 -13.22 9.76
C PHE A 38 -2.12 -12.87 8.66
N VAL A 39 -2.97 -11.86 8.88
CA VAL A 39 -3.96 -11.44 7.88
C VAL A 39 -3.28 -10.98 6.58
N LYS A 40 -2.18 -10.24 6.67
CA LYS A 40 -1.42 -9.82 5.48
C LYS A 40 -0.86 -11.01 4.70
N ASN A 41 -0.12 -11.89 5.38
CA ASN A 41 0.69 -12.90 4.69
C ASN A 41 -0.09 -14.17 4.35
N VAL A 42 -0.93 -14.65 5.27
CA VAL A 42 -1.61 -15.94 5.15
C VAL A 42 -2.98 -15.79 4.51
N VAL A 43 -3.77 -14.79 4.94
CA VAL A 43 -5.15 -14.64 4.46
C VAL A 43 -5.20 -13.89 3.13
N LEU A 44 -4.47 -12.77 3.03
CA LEU A 44 -4.51 -11.89 1.85
C LEU A 44 -3.37 -12.11 0.85
N GLY A 45 -2.35 -12.90 1.23
CA GLY A 45 -1.16 -13.14 0.39
C GLY A 45 -0.32 -11.90 0.08
N LEU A 46 -0.58 -10.75 0.74
CA LEU A 46 0.04 -9.46 0.45
C LEU A 46 1.58 -9.57 0.41
N ARG A 47 2.17 -8.97 -0.62
CA ARG A 47 3.62 -8.81 -0.73
C ARG A 47 4.00 -7.38 -0.37
N GLU A 48 5.00 -7.23 0.49
CA GLU A 48 5.41 -5.95 1.06
C GLU A 48 6.83 -5.63 0.60
N THR A 49 7.04 -4.47 -0.01
CA THR A 49 8.37 -3.90 -0.33
C THR A 49 8.63 -2.68 0.55
N GLU A 50 9.80 -2.05 0.49
CA GLU A 50 10.11 -0.87 1.32
C GLU A 50 9.14 0.30 1.09
N GLU A 51 8.69 0.48 -0.16
CA GLU A 51 7.89 1.64 -0.57
C GLU A 51 6.42 1.31 -0.87
N ARG A 52 6.07 0.04 -1.13
CA ARG A 52 4.74 -0.33 -1.64
C ARG A 52 4.23 -1.66 -1.08
N PHE A 53 2.91 -1.85 -1.18
CA PHE A 53 2.24 -3.13 -0.96
C PHE A 53 1.66 -3.63 -2.28
N TYR A 54 1.69 -4.94 -2.50
CA TYR A 54 1.13 -5.60 -3.68
C TYR A 54 0.08 -6.64 -3.26
N LEU A 55 -1.12 -6.53 -3.84
CA LEU A 55 -2.25 -7.43 -3.58
C LEU A 55 -2.66 -8.13 -4.87
N LEU A 56 -2.64 -9.46 -4.88
CA LEU A 56 -3.21 -10.26 -5.94
C LEU A 56 -4.71 -10.43 -5.68
N VAL A 57 -5.53 -9.92 -6.60
CA VAL A 57 -6.99 -10.07 -6.54
C VAL A 57 -7.38 -11.24 -7.42
N LYS A 58 -7.78 -12.35 -6.79
CA LYS A 58 -8.25 -13.58 -7.46
C LYS A 58 -9.72 -13.47 -7.89
N GLU A 59 -10.13 -12.31 -8.37
CA GLU A 59 -11.44 -12.07 -8.97
C GLU A 59 -11.25 -11.76 -10.44
N SER A 60 -11.83 -12.57 -11.33
CA SER A 60 -11.69 -12.35 -12.76
C SER A 60 -12.48 -11.11 -13.17
N ARG A 61 -11.79 -10.09 -13.70
CA ARG A 61 -12.39 -8.82 -14.11
C ARG A 61 -11.76 -8.32 -15.41
N LYS A 62 -12.53 -7.55 -16.17
CA LYS A 62 -12.03 -6.83 -17.34
C LYS A 62 -11.01 -5.78 -16.91
N TYR A 63 -10.11 -5.39 -17.82
CA TYR A 63 -9.04 -4.44 -17.49
C TYR A 63 -9.55 -3.14 -16.86
N ARG A 64 -10.64 -2.59 -17.42
CA ARG A 64 -11.26 -1.34 -16.93
C ARG A 64 -11.73 -1.48 -15.48
N ASP A 65 -12.37 -2.59 -15.15
CA ASP A 65 -12.91 -2.87 -13.83
C ASP A 65 -11.82 -3.22 -12.82
N ALA A 66 -10.81 -4.00 -13.25
CA ALA A 66 -9.62 -4.30 -12.46
C ALA A 66 -8.89 -3.00 -12.06
N SER A 67 -8.67 -2.12 -13.04
CA SER A 67 -8.05 -0.81 -12.85
C SER A 67 -8.86 0.08 -11.90
N LEU A 68 -10.20 0.06 -12.01
CA LEU A 68 -11.07 0.79 -11.09
C LEU A 68 -11.05 0.20 -9.67
N ASN A 69 -11.02 -1.12 -9.53
CA ASN A 69 -10.98 -1.81 -8.24
C ASN A 69 -9.72 -1.41 -7.45
N CYS A 70 -8.55 -1.40 -8.08
CA CYS A 70 -7.32 -0.93 -7.44
C CYS A 70 -7.42 0.55 -7.03
N ARG A 71 -7.97 1.41 -7.90
CA ARG A 71 -8.15 2.85 -7.62
C ARG A 71 -9.07 3.11 -6.44
N LEU A 72 -10.21 2.42 -6.36
CA LEU A 72 -11.17 2.56 -5.27
C LEU A 72 -10.57 2.17 -3.91
N ARG A 73 -9.56 1.29 -3.91
CA ARG A 73 -8.80 0.89 -2.72
C ARG A 73 -7.62 1.82 -2.41
N GLY A 74 -7.42 2.90 -3.17
CA GLY A 74 -6.31 3.85 -2.99
C GLY A 74 -4.98 3.41 -3.62
N GLY A 75 -5.03 2.51 -4.59
CA GLY A 75 -3.87 2.01 -5.33
C GLY A 75 -4.01 2.14 -6.85
N THR A 76 -3.15 1.45 -7.58
CA THR A 76 -3.16 1.36 -9.05
C THR A 76 -2.90 -0.08 -9.48
N LEU A 77 -3.11 -0.42 -10.75
CA LEU A 77 -2.59 -1.71 -11.25
C LEU A 77 -1.07 -1.71 -11.11
N ALA A 78 -0.52 -2.83 -10.64
CA ALA A 78 0.91 -2.97 -10.42
C ALA A 78 1.68 -2.80 -11.72
N MET A 79 2.72 -1.97 -11.69
CA MET A 79 3.56 -1.69 -12.83
C MET A 79 5.01 -2.07 -12.47
N PRO A 80 5.48 -3.27 -12.86
CA PRO A 80 6.85 -3.69 -12.58
C PRO A 80 7.85 -2.85 -13.39
N LYS A 81 8.35 -1.77 -12.79
CA LYS A 81 9.34 -0.86 -13.39
C LYS A 81 10.78 -1.36 -13.26
N THR A 82 11.03 -2.23 -12.29
CA THR A 82 12.37 -2.75 -11.97
C THR A 82 12.39 -4.26 -12.07
N SER A 83 13.58 -4.82 -12.35
CA SER A 83 13.78 -6.28 -12.38
C SER A 83 13.42 -6.93 -11.04
N SER A 84 13.77 -6.31 -9.92
CA SER A 84 13.43 -6.80 -8.57
C SER A 84 11.92 -6.90 -8.32
N LEU A 85 11.15 -5.90 -8.77
CA LEU A 85 9.69 -5.94 -8.68
C LEU A 85 9.10 -6.98 -9.62
N ASN A 86 9.65 -7.11 -10.82
CA ASN A 86 9.22 -8.14 -11.76
C ASN A 86 9.36 -9.54 -11.14
N SER A 87 10.53 -9.89 -10.59
CA SER A 87 10.75 -11.18 -9.93
C SER A 87 9.81 -11.41 -8.74
N LEU A 88 9.54 -10.37 -7.94
CA LEU A 88 8.59 -10.47 -6.82
C LEU A 88 7.16 -10.75 -7.29
N LEU A 89 6.72 -10.10 -8.36
CA LEU A 89 5.39 -10.34 -8.93
C LEU A 89 5.30 -11.74 -9.55
N LEU A 90 6.36 -12.22 -10.21
CA LEU A 90 6.39 -13.57 -10.79
C LEU A 90 6.31 -14.66 -9.74
N ASP A 91 7.09 -14.53 -8.66
CA ASP A 91 7.00 -15.42 -7.51
C ASP A 91 5.58 -15.41 -6.91
N TYR A 92 4.93 -14.24 -6.88
CA TYR A 92 3.57 -14.14 -6.39
C TYR A 92 2.54 -14.83 -7.31
N ILE A 93 2.70 -14.70 -8.63
CA ILE A 93 1.83 -15.36 -9.63
C ILE A 93 2.02 -16.88 -9.58
N SER A 94 3.28 -17.36 -9.54
CA SER A 94 3.60 -18.79 -9.54
C SER A 94 3.13 -19.48 -8.26
N GLN A 95 3.35 -18.88 -7.09
CA GLN A 95 2.85 -19.41 -5.81
C GLN A 95 1.32 -19.41 -5.73
N ALA A 96 0.66 -18.50 -6.44
CA ALA A 96 -0.79 -18.48 -6.53
C ALA A 96 -1.36 -19.51 -7.52
N GLY A 97 -0.50 -20.22 -8.27
CA GLY A 97 -0.89 -21.19 -9.30
C GLY A 97 -1.53 -20.55 -10.52
N LEU A 98 -1.19 -19.29 -10.82
CA LEU A 98 -1.77 -18.54 -11.94
C LEU A 98 -0.85 -18.58 -13.16
N THR A 99 -1.44 -18.54 -14.35
CA THR A 99 -0.72 -18.50 -15.63
C THR A 99 -0.32 -17.08 -16.03
N GLY A 100 -1.17 -16.10 -15.72
CA GLY A 100 -0.92 -14.69 -15.99
C GLY A 100 -1.92 -13.78 -15.27
N VAL A 101 -1.58 -12.50 -15.17
CA VAL A 101 -2.39 -11.47 -14.51
C VAL A 101 -2.30 -10.14 -15.22
N TYR A 102 -3.34 -9.30 -15.13
CA TYR A 102 -3.28 -7.93 -15.61
C TYR A 102 -2.28 -7.08 -14.80
N VAL A 103 -1.49 -6.30 -15.54
CA VAL A 103 -0.56 -5.29 -15.03
C VAL A 103 -0.83 -3.91 -15.65
N GLY A 104 -0.38 -2.86 -14.96
CA GLY A 104 -0.52 -1.49 -15.42
C GLY A 104 0.54 -1.13 -16.46
N VAL A 105 0.14 -0.46 -17.54
CA VAL A 105 1.06 0.12 -18.53
C VAL A 105 0.96 1.63 -18.45
N GLN A 106 2.10 2.31 -18.42
CA GLN A 106 2.17 3.76 -18.48
C GLN A 106 2.58 4.17 -19.90
N VAL A 107 1.64 4.67 -20.70
CA VAL A 107 1.99 5.42 -21.91
C VAL A 107 2.54 6.75 -21.43
N GLN A 108 3.84 6.98 -21.62
CA GLN A 108 4.45 8.29 -21.34
C GLN A 108 3.94 9.29 -22.38
N SER A 109 2.79 9.89 -22.12
CA SER A 109 2.43 11.16 -22.75
C SER A 109 3.30 12.24 -22.08
N LYS A 110 4.50 12.47 -22.63
CA LYS A 110 5.06 13.82 -22.56
C LYS A 110 4.07 14.73 -23.29
N ASP A 111 3.82 15.89 -22.69
CA ASP A 111 2.82 16.88 -23.04
C ASP A 111 1.40 16.54 -22.58
N LEU A 112 0.96 17.23 -21.53
CA LEU A 112 -0.15 18.18 -21.59
C LEU A 112 -0.27 18.88 -20.24
N VAL A 113 0.31 20.07 -20.19
CA VAL A 113 0.00 21.12 -19.22
C VAL A 113 -1.52 21.33 -19.20
N SER A 114 -2.10 21.34 -18.00
CA SER A 114 -3.42 21.89 -17.70
C SER A 114 -4.61 21.43 -18.57
N VAL A 115 -5.09 20.18 -18.38
CA VAL A 115 -6.54 19.92 -18.50
C VAL A 115 -7.03 19.17 -17.28
N LYS A 116 -7.56 19.98 -16.37
CA LYS A 116 -8.37 19.62 -15.21
C LYS A 116 -9.52 18.71 -15.68
N ARG A 117 -9.53 17.46 -15.20
CA ARG A 117 -10.72 16.56 -15.05
C ARG A 117 -11.35 16.09 -16.38
N LEU A 118 -11.41 14.76 -16.59
CA LEU A 118 -11.83 14.00 -17.78
C LEU A 118 -10.79 13.84 -18.91
N LYS A 119 -9.88 12.88 -18.73
CA LYS A 119 -9.55 11.87 -19.76
C LYS A 119 -9.17 10.59 -19.04
N LEU A 120 -10.20 9.98 -18.44
CA LEU A 120 -10.16 8.57 -18.12
C LEU A 120 -10.18 7.85 -19.48
N PHE A 121 -9.24 6.94 -19.68
CA PHE A 121 -9.08 6.03 -20.83
C PHE A 121 -8.25 6.57 -22.02
N PRO A 122 -7.17 5.87 -22.42
CA PRO A 122 -6.62 6.01 -23.75
C PRO A 122 -7.66 5.46 -24.74
N THR A 123 -8.10 6.32 -25.65
CA THR A 123 -9.02 6.00 -26.72
C THR A 123 -8.28 5.29 -27.86
N THR A 124 -8.83 4.12 -28.22
CA THR A 124 -8.85 3.49 -29.56
C THR A 124 -7.52 3.04 -30.16
N ASN A 125 -7.03 1.93 -29.58
CA ASN A 125 -6.26 0.78 -30.13
C ASN A 125 -5.41 0.17 -28.99
N SER A 126 -6.02 0.01 -27.82
CA SER A 126 -5.35 -0.25 -26.55
C SER A 126 -5.19 -1.76 -26.34
N SER A 127 -4.07 -2.34 -26.76
CA SER A 127 -3.72 -3.68 -26.29
C SER A 127 -3.43 -3.59 -24.78
N CYS A 128 -4.22 -4.31 -23.99
CA CYS A 128 -3.92 -4.48 -22.58
C CYS A 128 -2.74 -5.45 -22.43
N VAL A 129 -2.09 -5.40 -21.28
CA VAL A 129 -0.90 -6.24 -21.03
C VAL A 129 -1.15 -7.13 -19.83
N GLU A 130 -0.77 -8.39 -20.01
CA GLU A 130 -0.67 -9.36 -18.94
C GLU A 130 0.80 -9.68 -18.65
N LEU A 131 1.07 -9.97 -17.38
CA LEU A 131 2.32 -10.54 -16.94
C LEU A 131 2.13 -12.04 -16.75
N LEU A 132 2.84 -12.85 -17.54
CA LEU A 132 2.79 -14.30 -17.46
C LEU A 132 3.72 -14.81 -16.35
N SER A 133 3.41 -15.97 -15.77
CA SER A 133 4.23 -16.60 -14.73
C SER A 133 5.65 -16.95 -15.18
N THR A 134 5.88 -17.04 -16.50
CA THR A 134 7.17 -17.24 -17.15
C THR A 134 8.09 -16.01 -17.09
N GLY A 135 7.57 -14.83 -16.74
CA GLY A 135 8.31 -13.58 -16.80
C GLY A 135 8.13 -12.77 -18.07
N THR A 136 7.43 -13.32 -19.06
CA THR A 136 7.13 -12.63 -20.32
C THR A 136 5.91 -11.74 -20.19
N TRP A 137 5.89 -10.65 -20.95
CA TRP A 137 4.75 -9.75 -21.05
C TRP A 137 3.95 -10.13 -22.29
N GLY A 138 2.66 -10.35 -22.14
CA GLY A 138 1.74 -10.72 -23.23
C GLY A 138 0.79 -9.57 -23.55
N HIS A 139 0.47 -9.40 -24.83
CA HIS A 139 -0.66 -8.57 -25.22
C HIS A 139 -1.94 -9.37 -25.05
N VAL A 140 -2.95 -8.74 -24.47
CA VAL A 140 -4.27 -9.35 -24.26
C VAL A 140 -5.36 -8.32 -24.55
N GLU A 141 -6.51 -8.81 -24.98
CA GLU A 141 -7.70 -7.98 -25.15
C GLU A 141 -8.15 -7.42 -23.80
N CYS A 142 -8.53 -6.13 -23.78
CA CYS A 142 -8.95 -5.46 -22.54
C CYS A 142 -10.31 -5.94 -22.00
N GLU A 143 -11.10 -6.59 -22.86
CA GLU A 143 -12.41 -7.15 -22.53
C GLU A 143 -12.31 -8.56 -21.93
N THR A 144 -11.15 -9.20 -22.01
CA THR A 144 -10.89 -10.49 -21.36
C THR A 144 -10.96 -10.32 -19.85
N ALA A 145 -11.55 -11.28 -19.16
CA ALA A 145 -11.59 -11.27 -17.71
C ALA A 145 -10.37 -12.05 -17.18
N LEU A 146 -9.47 -11.37 -16.48
CA LEU A 146 -8.31 -11.97 -15.83
C LEU A 146 -8.22 -11.54 -14.37
N PHE A 147 -7.39 -12.27 -13.61
CA PHE A 147 -6.93 -11.81 -12.31
C PHE A 147 -5.95 -10.65 -12.48
N PHE A 148 -5.73 -9.89 -11.41
CA PHE A 148 -4.93 -8.66 -11.48
C PHE A 148 -4.20 -8.38 -10.18
N ILE A 149 -3.10 -7.65 -10.28
CA ILE A 149 -2.33 -7.22 -9.11
C ILE A 149 -2.48 -5.72 -8.93
N CYS A 150 -2.88 -5.31 -7.73
CA CYS A 150 -2.88 -3.91 -7.32
C CYS A 150 -1.58 -3.56 -6.57
N GLU A 151 -1.04 -2.37 -6.82
CA GLU A 151 0.01 -1.75 -6.03
C GLU A 151 -0.55 -0.60 -5.19
N PHE A 152 -0.06 -0.46 -3.95
CA PHE A 152 -0.45 0.59 -3.02
C PHE A 152 0.80 1.28 -2.48
N PRO A 153 0.88 2.62 -2.51
CA PRO A 153 1.97 3.33 -1.88
C PRO A 153 1.92 3.14 -0.36
N LYS A 154 3.06 2.85 0.26
CA LYS A 154 3.17 2.96 1.71
C LYS A 154 3.04 4.42 2.08
N SER A 155 2.14 4.72 3.02
CA SER A 155 2.13 6.02 3.67
C SER A 155 3.53 6.25 4.23
N ARG A 156 4.26 7.23 3.70
CA ARG A 156 5.44 7.74 4.39
C ARG A 156 4.94 8.12 5.76
N ARG A 157 5.44 7.46 6.82
CA ARG A 157 5.32 8.02 8.15
C ARG A 157 5.90 9.40 8.03
N ARG A 158 5.03 10.41 7.99
CA ARG A 158 5.39 11.82 8.09
C ARG A 158 6.28 11.83 9.33
N GLY A 159 7.59 12.01 9.13
CA GLY A 159 8.53 12.10 10.24
C GLY A 159 7.94 13.08 11.24
N GLY A 160 8.06 12.77 12.53
CA GLY A 160 7.59 13.63 13.60
C GLY A 160 8.20 15.02 13.46
N GLY A 161 7.53 15.89 12.72
CA GLY A 161 7.75 17.33 12.67
C GLY A 161 6.70 17.98 13.56
N GLY A 162 6.67 17.58 14.83
CA GLY A 162 5.96 18.30 15.88
C GLY A 162 6.77 19.54 16.26
N GLY A 163 6.78 20.53 15.37
CA GLY A 163 7.28 21.87 15.61
C GLY A 163 6.11 22.84 15.45
N GLY A 164 5.10 22.70 16.31
CA GLY A 164 4.03 23.67 16.41
C GLY A 164 4.63 25.02 16.76
N ARG A 165 4.56 25.98 15.83
CA ARG A 165 4.61 27.40 16.14
C ARG A 165 3.42 27.71 17.06
N GLY A 166 3.62 27.53 18.36
CA GLY A 166 2.79 28.15 19.37
C GLY A 166 3.10 29.64 19.35
N SER A 167 2.10 30.43 18.99
CA SER A 167 2.09 31.88 19.13
C SER A 167 2.45 32.22 20.58
N LEU A 168 3.61 32.85 20.79
CA LEU A 168 3.92 33.50 22.06
C LEU A 168 3.15 34.82 22.05
N VAL A 169 1.98 34.82 22.72
CA VAL A 169 1.30 36.06 23.09
C VAL A 169 2.08 36.62 24.27
N SER A 170 2.89 37.65 24.03
CA SER A 170 3.52 38.41 25.09
C SER A 170 2.46 39.22 25.82
N LEU A 171 2.17 38.85 27.06
CA LEU A 171 1.56 39.71 28.07
C LEU A 171 2.69 40.36 28.89
N SER A 172 2.98 41.63 28.60
CA SER A 172 3.51 42.65 29.51
C SER A 172 3.29 44.01 28.88
#